data_AF-A0A1W7CXF8-F1
#
_entry.id   AF-A0A1W7CXF8-F1
#
_cell.length_a   1.000
_cell.length_b   1.000
_cell.length_c   1.000
_cell.angle_alpha   90.00
_cell.angle_beta   90.00
_cell.angle_gamma   90.00
#
_symmetry.space_group_name_H-M   'P 1'
#
loop_
_entity.id
_entity.type
_entity.pdbx_description
1 polymer ?
#
loop_
_entity_poly.entity_id
_entity_poly.type
_entity_poly.pdbx_seq_one_letter_code
_entity_poly.pdbx_strand_id
1 'polypeptide(L)'
;MNAVWTSVVAVAGTLLGALTTGLLQRWAAHRAEQVARQQRLRDAAADLANALTDYRERLYWQTHLATLPDTAREKKEEAKRDSWAARSRVNHAMNRLRLATTDDRLLALATEARNATFAVQTDSVAPEAARERQHALLDAVARAAR
;
A
#
# COMPACT_ATOMS: atom_id res chain seq x y z
N MET A 1 7.59 10.56 65.08
CA MET A 1 7.29 11.43 63.92
C MET A 1 8.03 11.02 62.64
N ASN A 2 9.24 10.43 62.70
CA ASN A 2 10.01 10.04 61.49
C ASN A 2 9.35 8.94 60.62
N ALA A 3 8.71 7.93 61.23
CA ALA A 3 8.11 6.80 60.49
C ALA A 3 6.94 7.21 59.57
N VAL A 4 6.11 8.17 60.02
CA VAL A 4 5.03 8.75 59.19
C VAL A 4 5.62 9.42 57.96
N TRP A 5 6.76 10.09 58.14
CA TRP A 5 7.40 10.82 57.06
C TRP A 5 8.05 9.91 56.01
N THR A 6 8.69 8.82 56.45
CA THR A 6 9.20 7.78 55.56
C THR A 6 8.10 7.15 54.71
N SER A 7 6.93 6.87 55.30
CA SER A 7 5.78 6.29 54.58
C SER A 7 5.24 7.22 53.49
N VAL A 8 5.08 8.52 53.80
CA VAL A 8 4.59 9.49 52.82
C VAL A 8 5.55 9.62 51.63
N VAL A 9 6.85 9.66 51.87
CA VAL A 9 7.85 9.71 50.80
C VAL A 9 7.80 8.46 49.93
N ALA A 10 7.62 7.28 50.51
CA ALA A 10 7.51 6.03 49.76
C ALA A 10 6.27 6.01 48.84
N VAL A 11 5.11 6.44 49.35
CA VAL A 11 3.87 6.53 48.56
C VAL A 11 4.02 7.57 47.46
N ALA A 12 4.58 8.75 47.76
CA ALA A 12 4.82 9.80 46.77
C ALA A 12 5.76 9.32 45.65
N GLY A 13 6.83 8.61 46.00
CA GLY A 13 7.75 7.99 45.03
C GLY A 13 7.07 6.95 44.15
N THR A 14 6.16 6.14 44.72
CA THR A 14 5.41 5.13 43.96
C THR A 14 4.40 5.77 43.01
N LEU A 15 3.68 6.80 43.47
CA LEU A 15 2.75 7.55 42.63
C LEU A 15 3.46 8.29 41.50
N LEU A 16 4.61 8.93 41.78
CA LEU A 16 5.45 9.55 40.76
C LEU A 16 5.98 8.53 39.74
N GLY A 17 6.43 7.36 40.21
CA GLY A 17 6.86 6.27 39.34
C GLY A 17 5.75 5.75 38.43
N ALA A 18 4.55 5.55 38.98
CA ALA A 18 3.38 5.10 38.23
C ALA A 18 2.93 6.15 37.18
N LEU A 19 2.90 7.43 37.56
CA LEU A 19 2.55 8.54 36.65
C LEU A 19 3.57 8.66 35.50
N THR A 20 4.87 8.61 35.82
CA THR A 20 5.93 8.69 34.82
C THR A 20 5.86 7.52 33.84
N THR A 21 5.65 6.31 34.36
CA THR A 21 5.47 5.10 33.54
C THR A 21 4.25 5.21 32.63
N GLY A 22 3.11 5.65 33.17
CA GLY A 22 1.88 5.82 32.39
C GLY A 22 2.03 6.84 31.25
N LEU A 23 2.76 7.94 31.48
CA LEU A 23 3.06 8.94 30.45
C LEU A 23 3.97 8.37 29.35
N LEU A 24 5.02 7.65 29.73
CA LEU A 24 5.92 7.00 28.77
C LEU A 24 5.19 5.92 27.95
N GLN A 25 4.32 5.13 28.58
CA GLN A 25 3.48 4.14 27.90
C GLN A 25 2.55 4.80 26.88
N ARG A 26 1.88 5.90 27.26
CA ARG A 26 1.01 6.66 26.34
C ARG A 26 1.77 7.22 25.16
N TRP A 27 2.97 7.75 25.40
CA TRP A 27 3.82 8.28 24.34
C TRP A 27 4.30 7.17 23.38
N ALA A 28 4.73 6.03 23.93
CA ALA A 28 5.13 4.86 23.15
C ALA A 28 3.96 4.32 22.30
N ALA A 29 2.76 4.24 22.88
CA ALA A 29 1.55 3.79 22.17
C ALA A 29 1.21 4.71 20.98
N HIS A 30 1.29 6.02 21.17
CA HIS A 30 1.02 6.97 20.09
C HIS A 30 2.04 6.85 18.95
N ARG A 31 3.33 6.72 19.29
CA ARG A 31 4.39 6.50 18.30
C ARG A 31 4.21 5.17 17.55
N ALA A 32 3.84 4.11 18.25
CA ALA A 32 3.57 2.81 17.64
C ALA A 32 2.37 2.88 16.66
N GLU A 33 1.31 3.62 17.01
CA GLU A 33 0.15 3.81 16.13
C GLU A 33 0.54 4.55 14.83
N GLN A 34 1.39 5.58 14.94
CA GLN A 34 1.90 6.33 13.78
C GLN A 34 2.73 5.43 12.85
N VAL A 35 3.68 4.66 13.40
CA VAL A 35 4.51 3.72 12.63
C VAL A 35 3.63 2.65 11.96
N ALA A 36 2.64 2.11 12.68
CA ALA A 36 1.73 1.11 12.11
C ALA A 36 0.87 1.70 10.96
N ARG A 37 0.47 2.98 11.05
CA ARG A 37 -0.25 3.67 9.97
C ARG A 37 0.63 3.85 8.73
N GLN A 38 1.88 4.29 8.93
CA GLN A 38 2.86 4.44 7.84
C GLN A 38 3.14 3.08 7.17
N GLN A 39 3.28 2.01 7.94
CA GLN A 39 3.51 0.67 7.39
C GLN A 39 2.31 0.18 6.58
N ARG A 40 1.08 0.33 7.08
CA ARG A 40 -0.14 -0.01 6.32
C ARG A 40 -0.23 0.71 4.97
N LEU A 41 0.18 1.97 4.92
CA LEU A 41 0.24 2.74 3.67
C LEU A 41 1.29 2.18 2.71
N ARG A 42 2.50 1.87 3.20
CA ARG A 42 3.57 1.26 2.38
C ARG A 42 3.16 -0.09 1.82
N ASP A 43 2.57 -0.95 2.65
CA ASP A 43 2.13 -2.28 2.23
C ASP A 43 1.02 -2.18 1.18
N ALA A 44 0.03 -1.31 1.37
CA ALA A 44 -1.04 -1.11 0.40
C ALA A 44 -0.53 -0.54 -0.94
N ALA A 45 0.45 0.36 -0.91
CA ALA A 45 1.07 0.90 -2.12
C ALA A 45 1.91 -0.16 -2.87
N ALA A 46 2.67 -0.96 -2.13
CA ALA A 46 3.43 -2.08 -2.69
C ALA A 46 2.51 -3.14 -3.32
N ASP A 47 1.40 -3.47 -2.66
CA ASP A 47 0.40 -4.40 -3.19
C ASP A 47 -0.22 -3.89 -4.49
N LEU A 48 -0.52 -2.58 -4.59
CA LEU A 48 -0.98 -1.99 -5.84
C LEU A 48 0.09 -2.05 -6.94
N ALA A 49 1.34 -1.70 -6.63
CA ALA A 49 2.44 -1.77 -7.58
C ALA A 49 2.67 -3.19 -8.12
N ASN A 50 2.58 -4.21 -7.25
CA ASN A 50 2.67 -5.62 -7.63
C ASN A 50 1.50 -6.02 -8.54
N ALA A 51 0.26 -5.64 -8.20
CA ALA A 51 -0.90 -5.95 -9.01
C ALA A 51 -0.85 -5.29 -10.41
N LEU A 52 -0.36 -4.05 -10.51
CA LEU A 52 -0.16 -3.36 -11.79
C LEU A 52 0.90 -4.07 -12.65
N THR A 53 1.97 -4.55 -12.01
CA THR A 53 3.04 -5.30 -12.69
C THR A 53 2.55 -6.65 -13.22
N ASP A 54 1.85 -7.44 -12.38
CA ASP A 54 1.23 -8.72 -12.77
C ASP A 54 0.21 -8.54 -13.90
N TYR A 55 -0.61 -7.48 -13.85
CA TYR A 55 -1.55 -7.20 -14.92
C TYR A 55 -0.85 -6.91 -16.26
N ARG A 56 0.22 -6.11 -16.25
CA ARG A 56 1.01 -5.83 -17.45
C ARG A 56 1.68 -7.07 -18.02
N GLU A 57 2.22 -7.94 -17.16
CA GLU A 57 2.80 -9.22 -17.59
C GLU A 57 1.78 -10.07 -18.37
N ARG A 58 0.57 -10.19 -17.83
CA ARG A 58 -0.54 -10.90 -18.48
C ARG A 58 -1.00 -10.23 -19.77
N LEU A 59 -0.92 -8.90 -19.87
CA LEU A 59 -1.17 -8.20 -21.13
C LEU A 59 -0.14 -8.56 -22.20
N TYR A 60 1.16 -8.59 -21.88
CA TYR A 60 2.17 -9.01 -22.86
C TYR A 60 1.94 -10.45 -23.33
N TRP A 61 1.60 -11.33 -22.40
CA TRP A 61 1.27 -12.72 -22.73
C TRP A 61 0.04 -12.81 -23.64
N GLN A 62 -1.01 -12.05 -23.34
CA GLN A 62 -2.21 -11.98 -24.17
C GLN A 62 -1.91 -11.44 -25.57
N THR A 63 -1.11 -10.37 -25.68
CA THR A 63 -0.68 -9.80 -26.97
C THR A 63 0.16 -10.78 -27.77
N HIS A 64 1.08 -11.50 -27.13
CA HIS A 64 1.86 -12.55 -27.78
C HIS A 64 0.97 -13.69 -28.29
N LEU A 65 0.02 -14.16 -27.48
CA LEU A 65 -0.91 -15.21 -27.92
C LEU A 65 -1.80 -14.75 -29.07
N ALA A 66 -2.14 -13.46 -29.16
CA ALA A 66 -2.92 -12.91 -30.27
C ALA A 66 -2.19 -13.04 -31.62
N THR A 67 -0.85 -13.11 -31.65
CA THR A 67 -0.08 -13.33 -32.89
C THR A 67 -0.03 -14.79 -33.32
N LEU A 68 -0.50 -15.73 -32.49
CA LEU A 68 -0.46 -17.16 -32.78
C LEU A 68 -1.68 -17.63 -33.61
N PRO A 69 -1.56 -18.73 -34.36
CA PRO A 69 -2.66 -19.32 -35.13
C PRO A 69 -3.85 -19.73 -34.24
N ASP A 70 -5.01 -19.93 -34.85
CA ASP A 70 -6.26 -20.28 -34.16
C ASP A 70 -6.29 -21.66 -33.51
N THR A 71 -5.31 -22.52 -33.83
CA THR A 71 -5.05 -23.75 -33.09
C THR A 71 -4.70 -23.49 -31.61
N ALA A 72 -4.36 -22.24 -31.24
CA ALA A 72 -4.13 -21.79 -29.87
C ALA A 72 -5.38 -21.20 -29.17
N ARG A 73 -6.61 -21.39 -29.72
CA ARG A 73 -7.84 -20.79 -29.18
C ARG A 73 -8.04 -21.00 -27.67
N GLU A 74 -7.77 -22.20 -27.17
CA GLU A 74 -7.92 -22.50 -25.73
C GLU A 74 -6.97 -21.66 -24.87
N LYS A 75 -5.70 -21.53 -25.29
CA LYS A 75 -4.70 -20.68 -24.62
C LYS A 75 -5.08 -19.19 -24.67
N LYS A 76 -5.65 -18.73 -25.79
CA LYS A 76 -6.15 -17.34 -25.95
C LYS A 76 -7.29 -17.06 -24.96
N GLU A 77 -8.23 -17.99 -24.80
CA GLU A 77 -9.34 -17.86 -23.84
C GLU A 77 -8.88 -17.92 -22.38
N GLU A 78 -7.91 -18.78 -22.06
CA GLU A 78 -7.29 -18.83 -20.73
C GLU A 78 -6.59 -17.51 -20.38
N ALA A 79 -5.75 -16.99 -21.27
CA ALA A 79 -5.06 -15.71 -21.06
C ALA A 79 -6.03 -14.53 -20.87
N LYS A 80 -7.18 -14.55 -21.54
CA LYS A 80 -8.23 -13.55 -21.36
C LYS A 80 -8.86 -13.63 -19.96
N ARG A 81 -9.17 -14.83 -19.46
CA ARG A 81 -9.65 -15.02 -18.08
C ARG A 81 -8.61 -14.57 -17.07
N ASP A 82 -7.33 -14.89 -17.32
CA ASP A 82 -6.23 -14.48 -16.47
C ASP A 82 -6.05 -12.96 -16.41
N SER A 83 -6.19 -12.28 -17.55
CA SER A 83 -6.18 -10.82 -17.62
C SER A 83 -7.30 -10.21 -16.79
N TRP A 84 -8.52 -10.76 -16.86
CA TRP A 84 -9.64 -10.32 -16.03
C TRP A 84 -9.40 -10.54 -14.54
N ALA A 85 -8.86 -11.70 -14.15
CA ALA A 85 -8.51 -11.97 -12.76
C ALA A 85 -7.49 -10.97 -12.22
N ALA A 86 -6.44 -10.65 -12.98
CA ALA A 86 -5.46 -9.65 -12.58
C ALA A 86 -6.02 -8.22 -12.54
N ARG A 87 -6.92 -7.87 -13.47
CA ARG A 87 -7.64 -6.59 -13.41
C ARG A 87 -8.44 -6.44 -12.12
N SER A 88 -9.09 -7.51 -11.66
CA SER A 88 -9.78 -7.53 -10.36
C SER A 88 -8.81 -7.34 -9.20
N ARG A 89 -7.62 -7.96 -9.23
CA ARG A 89 -6.57 -7.75 -8.20
C ARG A 89 -6.12 -6.29 -8.12
N VAL A 90 -5.93 -5.62 -9.27
CA VAL A 90 -5.63 -4.18 -9.30
C VAL A 90 -6.71 -3.37 -8.59
N ASN A 91 -7.99 -3.67 -8.85
CA ASN A 91 -9.10 -2.99 -8.19
C ASN A 91 -9.14 -3.27 -6.67
N HIS A 92 -8.88 -4.51 -6.24
CA HIS A 92 -8.81 -4.84 -4.82
C HIS A 92 -7.66 -4.10 -4.12
N ALA A 93 -6.49 -4.02 -4.76
CA ALA A 93 -5.36 -3.27 -4.22
C ALA A 93 -5.66 -1.76 -4.14
N MET A 94 -6.35 -1.20 -5.15
CA MET A 94 -6.82 0.19 -5.11
C MET A 94 -7.76 0.45 -3.94
N ASN A 95 -8.69 -0.47 -3.67
CA ASN A 95 -9.60 -0.36 -2.53
C ASN A 95 -8.84 -0.42 -1.19
N ARG A 96 -7.85 -1.30 -1.07
CA ARG A 96 -6.99 -1.36 0.12
C ARG A 96 -6.20 -0.07 0.32
N LEU A 97 -5.68 0.52 -0.74
CA LEU A 97 -4.98 1.82 -0.66
C LEU A 97 -5.91 2.95 -0.19
N ARG A 98 -7.15 3.00 -0.70
CA ARG A 98 -8.18 3.97 -0.25
C ARG A 98 -8.55 3.82 1.22
N LEU A 99 -8.44 2.63 1.79
CA LEU A 99 -8.65 2.39 3.22
C LEU A 99 -7.41 2.74 4.05
N ALA A 100 -6.22 2.74 3.45
CA ALA A 100 -4.97 3.02 4.14
C ALA A 100 -4.64 4.52 4.24
N THR A 101 -5.20 5.36 3.35
CA THR A 101 -4.95 6.82 3.34
C THR A 101 -6.16 7.62 2.86
N THR A 102 -6.27 8.84 3.39
CA THR A 102 -7.21 9.88 2.93
C THR A 102 -6.49 11.01 2.19
N ASP A 103 -5.21 10.84 1.85
CA ASP A 103 -4.44 11.83 1.10
C ASP A 103 -4.84 11.80 -0.39
N ASP A 104 -5.58 12.82 -0.81
CA ASP A 104 -6.08 12.98 -2.18
C ASP A 104 -4.97 12.95 -3.23
N ARG A 105 -3.77 13.45 -2.90
CA ARG A 105 -2.64 13.45 -3.84
C ARG A 105 -2.14 12.03 -4.09
N LEU A 106 -2.04 11.21 -3.04
CA LEU A 106 -1.65 9.80 -3.19
C LEU A 106 -2.70 9.02 -3.97
N LEU A 107 -3.99 9.28 -3.72
CA LEU A 107 -5.08 8.63 -4.44
C LEU A 107 -5.15 9.05 -5.92
N ALA A 108 -4.83 10.30 -6.24
CA ALA A 108 -4.71 10.78 -7.60
C ALA A 108 -3.58 10.07 -8.35
N LEU A 109 -2.36 10.04 -7.77
CA LEU A 109 -1.22 9.34 -8.36
C LEU A 109 -1.49 7.84 -8.57
N ALA A 110 -2.15 7.19 -7.61
CA ALA A 110 -2.54 5.79 -7.74
C ALA A 110 -3.55 5.57 -8.88
N THR A 111 -4.51 6.48 -9.01
CA THR A 111 -5.49 6.46 -10.09
C THR A 111 -4.82 6.65 -11.45
N GLU A 112 -3.87 7.57 -11.56
CA GLU A 112 -3.07 7.79 -12.78
C GLU A 112 -2.25 6.56 -13.16
N ALA A 113 -1.57 5.94 -12.19
CA ALA A 113 -0.80 4.70 -12.42
C ALA A 113 -1.69 3.55 -12.90
N ARG A 114 -2.87 3.37 -12.30
CA ARG A 114 -3.87 2.39 -12.74
C ARG A 114 -4.36 2.67 -14.16
N ASN A 115 -4.77 3.91 -14.42
CA ASN A 115 -5.35 4.29 -15.70
C ASN A 115 -4.32 4.12 -16.83
N ALA A 116 -3.08 4.55 -16.60
CA ALA A 116 -2.00 4.35 -17.57
C ALA A 116 -1.69 2.88 -17.81
N THR A 117 -1.71 2.05 -16.76
CA THR A 117 -1.54 0.60 -16.88
C THR A 117 -2.66 -0.04 -17.70
N PHE A 118 -3.91 0.38 -17.51
CA PHE A 118 -5.03 -0.10 -18.34
C PHE A 118 -4.98 0.43 -19.76
N ALA A 119 -4.47 1.65 -19.96
CA ALA A 119 -4.29 2.27 -21.27
C ALA A 119 -3.26 1.52 -22.14
N VAL A 120 -2.29 0.80 -21.54
CA VAL A 120 -1.38 -0.10 -22.27
C VAL A 120 -2.14 -1.14 -23.09
N GLN A 121 -3.27 -1.66 -22.61
CA GLN A 121 -4.07 -2.64 -23.36
C GLN A 121 -4.62 -2.09 -24.68
N THR A 122 -4.84 -0.77 -24.74
CA THR A 122 -5.38 -0.06 -25.91
C THR A 122 -4.29 0.57 -26.77
N ASP A 123 -3.01 0.30 -26.48
CA ASP A 123 -1.83 0.94 -27.08
C ASP A 123 -1.83 2.49 -27.00
N SER A 124 -2.67 3.07 -26.15
CA SER A 124 -2.78 4.53 -25.98
C SER A 124 -1.71 5.10 -25.04
N VAL A 125 -1.03 4.22 -24.29
CA VAL A 125 0.09 4.58 -23.40
C VAL A 125 1.18 3.53 -23.53
N ALA A 126 2.42 3.97 -23.70
CA ALA A 126 3.59 3.09 -23.69
C ALA A 126 3.77 2.43 -22.31
N PRO A 127 4.16 1.15 -22.25
CA PRO A 127 4.54 0.47 -21.01
C PRO A 127 5.43 1.25 -20.05
N GLU A 128 6.42 1.96 -20.57
CA GLU A 128 7.40 2.76 -19.83
C GLU A 128 6.70 3.89 -19.10
N ALA A 129 5.82 4.62 -19.78
CA ALA A 129 5.03 5.70 -19.19
C ALA A 129 4.03 5.22 -18.13
N ALA A 130 3.58 3.96 -18.20
CA ALA A 130 2.79 3.36 -17.13
C ALA A 130 3.66 3.03 -15.89
N ARG A 131 4.88 2.51 -16.10
CA ARG A 131 5.85 2.26 -15.01
C ARG A 131 6.28 3.55 -14.33
N GLU A 132 6.51 4.63 -15.08
CA GLU A 132 6.86 5.94 -14.52
C GLU A 132 5.79 6.47 -13.56
N ARG A 133 4.51 6.35 -13.92
CA ARG A 133 3.41 6.76 -13.03
C ARG A 133 3.32 5.88 -11.77
N GLN A 134 3.60 4.59 -11.89
CA GLN A 134 3.71 3.69 -10.73
C GLN A 134 4.87 4.11 -9.82
N HIS A 135 6.04 4.45 -10.37
CA HIS A 135 7.17 4.93 -9.57
C HIS A 135 6.87 6.27 -8.89
N ALA A 136 6.19 7.19 -9.58
CA ALA A 136 5.78 8.47 -9.00
C ALA A 136 4.88 8.29 -7.77
N LEU A 137 3.96 7.31 -7.79
CA LEU A 137 3.18 6.91 -6.61
C LEU A 137 4.09 6.40 -5.49
N LEU A 138 4.97 5.44 -5.78
CA LEU A 138 5.83 4.82 -4.75
C LEU A 138 6.76 5.86 -4.10
N ASP A 139 7.31 6.78 -4.88
CA ASP A 139 8.13 7.87 -4.38
C ASP A 139 7.33 8.83 -3.49
N ALA A 140 6.09 9.13 -3.86
CA ALA A 140 5.20 9.96 -3.05
C ALA A 140 4.88 9.29 -1.71
N VAL A 141 4.58 7.98 -1.72
CA VAL A 141 4.37 7.19 -0.50
C VAL A 141 5.62 7.13 0.36
N ALA A 142 6.79 6.92 -0.25
CA ALA A 142 8.07 6.87 0.45
C ALA A 142 8.42 8.22 1.11
N ARG A 143 7.98 9.36 0.55
CA ARG A 143 8.10 10.68 1.18
C ARG A 143 7.08 10.90 2.29
N ALA A 144 5.82 10.49 2.09
CA ALA A 144 4.74 10.65 3.06
C ALA A 144 4.93 9.77 4.31
N ALA A 145 5.67 8.67 4.19
CA ALA A 145 5.94 7.74 5.28
C ALA A 145 7.30 7.98 5.98
N ARG A 146 7.99 9.10 5.74
CA ARG A 146 9.15 9.53 6.54
C ARG A 146 8.68 10.30 7.76
#